data_AF-N1RUA7-F1
#
_entry.id   AF-N1RUA7-F1
#
_cell.length_a   1.000
_cell.length_b   1.000
_cell.length_c   1.000
_cell.angle_alpha   90.00
_cell.angle_beta   90.00
_cell.angle_gamma   90.00
#
_symmetry.space_group_name_H-M   'P 1'
#
loop_
_entity.id
_entity.type
_entity.pdbx_description
1 polymer ?
#
loop_
_entity_poly.entity_id
_entity_poly.type
_entity_poly.pdbx_seq_one_letter_code
_entity_poly.pdbx_strand_id
1 'polypeptide(L)'
;MTTAHRPTFDPARGKEALRGPAYHQRLLPAHTQLKYRQAGQGGDADEPTRDLAAELLAAEAAHFTKKNGAPALIDDADEDDETSVSNGAKRALPSAEEREERKKKEEAERLKEEEEARERDIALGNPLLNKQDFNMKRRWDDDVVFKNQARGTEDKGKKKEFVNDLLRSDFHRRFMSKYVR
;
A
#
# COMPACT_ATOMS: atom_id res chain seq x y z
N MET A 1 -43.05 -10.63 39.99
CA MET A 1 -42.48 -9.78 38.92
C MET A 1 -43.62 -9.13 38.15
N THR A 2 -43.54 -7.83 37.85
CA THR A 2 -44.63 -7.12 37.14
C THR A 2 -44.50 -7.31 35.62
N THR A 3 -45.62 -7.42 34.93
CA THR A 3 -45.71 -7.71 33.49
C THR A 3 -45.65 -6.46 32.61
N ALA A 4 -45.20 -5.32 33.15
CA ALA A 4 -45.24 -4.03 32.45
C ALA A 4 -44.13 -3.88 31.40
N HIS A 5 -42.96 -4.48 31.62
CA HIS A 5 -41.86 -4.46 30.64
C HIS A 5 -41.97 -5.67 29.72
N ARG A 6 -42.55 -5.47 28.54
CA ARG A 6 -42.75 -6.52 27.52
C ARG A 6 -42.05 -6.11 26.23
N PRO A 7 -41.48 -7.07 25.46
CA PRO A 7 -40.93 -6.77 24.14
C PRO A 7 -42.05 -6.39 23.17
N THR A 8 -41.71 -5.59 22.16
CA THR A 8 -42.60 -5.26 21.04
C THR A 8 -42.54 -6.38 20.00
N PHE A 9 -43.58 -7.21 19.91
CA PHE A 9 -43.66 -8.26 18.90
C PHE A 9 -44.20 -7.74 17.56
N ASP A 10 -45.20 -6.85 17.61
CA ASP A 10 -45.75 -6.19 16.42
C ASP A 10 -45.34 -4.71 16.42
N PRO A 11 -44.67 -4.22 15.35
CA PRO A 11 -44.33 -2.81 15.24
C PRO A 11 -45.58 -1.96 14.96
N ALA A 12 -45.56 -0.70 15.39
CA ALA A 12 -46.61 0.25 15.05
C ALA A 12 -46.68 0.46 13.53
N ARG A 13 -47.87 0.27 12.95
CA ARG A 13 -48.13 0.54 11.53
C ARG A 13 -48.39 2.02 11.31
N GLY A 14 -47.70 2.61 10.33
CA GLY A 14 -47.97 3.98 9.89
C GLY A 14 -49.41 4.14 9.41
N LYS A 15 -50.10 5.16 9.92
CA LYS A 15 -51.36 5.69 9.41
C LYS A 15 -51.19 7.20 9.27
N GLU A 16 -52.04 7.83 8.48
CA GLU A 16 -52.01 9.29 8.33
C GLU A 16 -52.25 9.94 9.71
N ALA A 17 -51.23 10.59 10.25
CA ALA A 17 -51.30 11.22 11.55
C ALA A 17 -52.00 12.57 11.40
N LEU A 18 -52.95 12.88 12.30
CA LEU A 18 -53.54 14.22 12.37
C LEU A 18 -52.42 15.23 12.65
N ARG A 19 -51.99 15.93 11.61
CA ARG A 19 -50.98 16.97 11.71
C ARG A 19 -51.64 18.22 12.28
N GLY A 20 -51.45 18.44 13.57
CA GLY A 20 -51.92 19.66 14.24
C GLY A 20 -51.21 20.92 13.71
N PRO A 21 -51.64 22.12 14.15
CA PRO A 21 -51.08 23.40 13.73
C PRO A 21 -49.65 23.66 14.23
N ALA A 22 -49.08 22.77 15.05
CA ALA A 22 -47.73 22.87 15.56
C ALA A 22 -46.70 22.38 14.52
N TYR A 23 -45.73 23.23 14.19
CA TYR A 23 -44.62 22.90 13.32
C TYR A 23 -43.35 22.67 14.15
N HIS A 24 -42.58 21.64 13.80
CA HIS A 24 -41.26 21.40 14.37
C HIS A 24 -40.19 22.21 13.62
N GLN A 25 -39.11 22.63 14.28
CA GLN A 25 -38.01 23.40 13.65
C GLN A 25 -37.46 22.74 12.37
N ARG A 26 -37.38 21.40 12.34
CA ARG A 26 -36.94 20.64 11.15
C ARG A 26 -37.90 20.69 9.95
N LEU A 27 -39.14 21.14 10.15
CA LEU A 27 -40.15 21.27 9.09
C LEU A 27 -40.19 22.68 8.50
N LEU A 28 -39.35 23.59 8.99
CA LEU A 28 -39.16 24.88 8.36
C LEU A 28 -38.56 24.68 6.95
N PRO A 29 -38.87 25.55 5.98
CA PRO A 29 -38.35 25.42 4.61
C PRO A 29 -36.82 25.35 4.59
N ALA A 30 -36.28 24.24 4.08
CA ALA A 30 -34.86 24.02 3.87
C ALA A 30 -34.67 23.14 2.62
N HIS A 31 -33.59 23.35 1.87
CA HIS A 31 -33.30 22.64 0.62
C HIS A 31 -34.50 22.63 -0.36
N THR A 32 -35.08 23.81 -0.60
CA THR A 32 -36.26 23.98 -1.47
C THR A 32 -35.99 23.76 -2.96
N GLN A 33 -34.71 23.64 -3.34
CA GLN A 33 -34.27 23.40 -4.71
C GLN A 33 -33.56 22.05 -4.80
N LEU A 34 -34.04 21.20 -5.70
CA LEU A 34 -33.38 19.94 -6.03
C LEU A 34 -32.24 20.20 -7.01
N LYS A 35 -31.07 19.61 -6.73
CA LYS A 35 -29.93 19.63 -7.65
C LYS A 35 -30.10 18.50 -8.66
N TYR A 36 -30.03 18.84 -9.94
CA TYR A 36 -30.02 17.87 -11.03
C TYR A 36 -28.58 17.62 -11.48
N ARG A 37 -28.29 16.37 -11.86
CA ARG A 37 -27.00 16.00 -12.44
C ARG A 37 -26.83 16.74 -13.75
N GLN A 38 -25.67 17.39 -13.92
CA GLN A 38 -25.28 18.02 -15.17
C GLN A 38 -24.45 17.03 -16.00
N ALA A 39 -24.30 17.30 -17.30
CA ALA A 39 -23.38 16.55 -18.14
C ALA A 39 -21.97 16.53 -17.52
N GLY A 40 -21.31 15.38 -17.53
CA GLY A 40 -20.02 15.11 -16.91
C GLY A 40 -20.08 14.63 -15.44
N GLN A 41 -21.24 14.67 -14.77
CA GLN A 41 -21.41 14.22 -13.38
C GLN A 41 -21.94 12.78 -13.25
N GLY A 42 -22.05 12.07 -14.38
CA GLY A 42 -22.71 10.78 -14.46
C GLY A 42 -24.24 10.89 -14.47
N GLY A 43 -24.91 9.78 -14.82
CA GLY A 43 -26.37 9.67 -14.84
C GLY A 43 -26.98 10.00 -16.21
N ASP A 44 -28.30 10.19 -16.23
CA ASP A 44 -29.12 10.33 -17.45
C ASP A 44 -28.84 11.61 -18.27
N ALA A 45 -28.11 12.57 -17.68
CA ALA A 45 -27.66 13.78 -18.37
C ALA A 45 -26.44 13.56 -19.28
N ASP A 46 -25.78 12.40 -19.15
CA ASP A 46 -24.66 12.00 -19.99
C ASP A 46 -25.13 11.18 -21.20
N GLU A 47 -24.34 11.15 -22.27
CA GLU A 47 -24.69 10.36 -23.44
C GLU A 47 -24.82 8.85 -23.12
N PRO A 48 -25.82 8.16 -23.70
CA PRO A 48 -26.06 6.73 -23.50
C PRO A 48 -25.03 5.82 -24.20
N THR A 49 -24.05 6.39 -24.89
CA THR A 49 -23.15 5.73 -25.86
C THR A 49 -21.79 5.34 -25.24
N ARG A 50 -21.69 5.17 -23.92
CA ARG A 50 -20.47 4.70 -23.25
C ARG A 50 -20.43 3.17 -23.21
N ASP A 51 -19.35 2.57 -23.72
CA ASP A 51 -19.07 1.15 -23.50
C ASP A 51 -18.47 0.93 -22.10
N LEU A 52 -19.35 0.76 -21.12
CA LEU A 52 -18.99 0.58 -19.71
C LEU A 52 -18.12 -0.67 -19.47
N ALA A 53 -18.27 -1.70 -20.30
CA ALA A 53 -17.51 -2.93 -20.15
C ALA A 53 -16.04 -2.72 -20.54
N ALA A 54 -15.81 -2.02 -21.66
CA ALA A 54 -14.46 -1.69 -22.11
C ALA A 54 -13.74 -0.75 -21.13
N GLU A 55 -14.45 0.26 -20.62
CA GLU A 55 -13.91 1.20 -19.62
C GLU A 55 -13.52 0.49 -18.32
N LEU A 56 -14.38 -0.39 -17.81
CA LEU A 56 -14.11 -1.18 -16.60
C LEU A 56 -12.86 -2.05 -16.78
N LEU A 57 -12.73 -2.74 -17.91
CA LEU A 57 -11.57 -3.57 -18.21
C LEU A 57 -10.28 -2.73 -18.22
N ALA A 58 -10.29 -1.56 -18.88
CA ALA A 58 -9.15 -0.67 -18.92
C ALA A 58 -8.76 -0.16 -17.52
N ALA A 59 -9.75 0.23 -16.70
CA ALA A 59 -9.53 0.69 -15.33
C ALA A 59 -8.97 -0.43 -14.42
N GLU A 60 -9.48 -1.66 -14.55
CA GLU A 60 -8.94 -2.81 -13.84
C GLU A 60 -7.49 -3.09 -14.25
N ALA A 61 -7.18 -3.10 -15.55
CA ALA A 61 -5.83 -3.30 -16.05
C ALA A 61 -4.85 -2.24 -15.49
N ALA A 62 -5.24 -0.96 -15.51
CA ALA A 62 -4.43 0.14 -14.93
C ALA A 62 -4.24 0.00 -13.41
N HIS A 63 -5.27 -0.44 -12.68
CA HIS A 63 -5.15 -0.69 -11.25
C HIS A 63 -4.20 -1.86 -10.95
N PHE A 64 -4.28 -2.96 -11.72
CA PHE A 64 -3.40 -4.12 -11.54
C PHE A 64 -1.93 -3.81 -11.90
N THR A 65 -1.67 -3.03 -12.95
CA THR A 65 -0.29 -2.59 -13.28
C THR A 65 0.29 -1.70 -12.18
N LYS A 66 -0.51 -0.77 -11.64
CA LYS A 66 -0.13 0.07 -10.50
C LYS A 66 0.16 -0.74 -9.24
N LYS A 67 -0.67 -1.73 -8.92
CA LYS A 67 -0.49 -2.62 -7.75
C LYS A 67 0.73 -3.52 -7.88
N ASN A 68 1.06 -3.97 -9.09
CA ASN A 68 2.19 -4.87 -9.35
C ASN A 68 3.54 -4.14 -9.52
N GLY A 69 3.57 -2.81 -9.42
CA GLY A 69 4.81 -2.03 -9.36
C GLY A 69 5.55 -1.89 -10.70
N ALA A 70 4.89 -2.06 -11.84
CA ALA A 70 5.44 -1.58 -13.11
C ALA A 70 5.44 -0.03 -13.10
N PRO A 71 6.49 0.65 -13.62
CA PRO A 71 6.46 2.10 -13.72
C PRO A 71 5.28 2.48 -14.62
N ALA A 72 4.25 3.07 -14.01
CA ALA A 72 3.15 3.67 -14.74
C ALA A 72 3.76 4.70 -15.70
N LEU A 73 3.45 4.57 -16.99
CA LEU A 73 3.55 5.71 -17.90
C LEU A 73 2.62 6.77 -17.29
N ILE A 74 3.24 7.78 -16.69
CA ILE A 74 2.57 8.98 -16.21
C ILE A 74 2.02 9.64 -17.47
N ASP A 75 0.72 9.50 -17.69
CA ASP A 75 -0.08 10.42 -18.47
C ASP A 75 -0.91 11.23 -17.46
N ASP A 76 -0.21 11.99 -16.62
CA ASP A 76 -0.79 13.13 -15.91
C ASP A 76 -0.77 14.30 -16.92
N ALA A 77 -1.79 14.35 -17.76
CA ALA A 77 -2.14 15.51 -18.55
C ALA A 77 -3.36 16.19 -17.91
N ASP A 78 -3.12 16.93 -16.83
CA ASP A 78 -3.94 18.07 -16.41
C ASP A 78 -3.07 19.33 -16.56
N GLU A 79 -3.60 20.30 -17.31
CA GLU A 79 -3.01 21.58 -17.74
C GLU A 79 -2.55 22.50 -16.59
N ASP A 80 -1.31 22.99 -16.67
CA ASP A 80 -0.90 24.42 -16.53
C ASP A 80 0.58 24.52 -16.08
N ASP A 81 1.51 24.81 -17.00
CA ASP A 81 2.44 25.95 -16.91
C ASP A 81 3.33 26.03 -18.17
N GLU A 82 3.40 27.25 -18.71
CA GLU A 82 4.02 27.62 -19.98
C GLU A 82 5.53 27.90 -19.80
N THR A 83 6.31 27.62 -20.86
CA THR A 83 7.71 28.02 -21.10
C THR A 83 8.88 27.22 -20.46
N SER A 84 9.40 26.24 -21.21
CA SER A 84 10.77 26.31 -21.79
C SER A 84 11.13 25.02 -22.55
N VAL A 85 11.35 25.16 -23.85
CA VAL A 85 11.80 24.10 -24.76
C VAL A 85 13.32 23.97 -24.67
N SER A 86 13.86 22.78 -24.35
CA SER A 86 15.04 22.26 -25.08
C SER A 86 15.28 20.75 -24.89
N ASN A 87 15.23 20.03 -26.02
CA ASN A 87 15.94 18.81 -26.38
C ASN A 87 15.73 17.51 -25.58
N GLY A 88 14.60 16.85 -25.87
CA GLY A 88 14.44 15.40 -25.71
C GLY A 88 15.27 14.62 -26.74
N ALA A 89 16.46 14.18 -26.36
CA ALA A 89 17.18 13.13 -27.08
C ALA A 89 16.48 11.79 -26.84
N LYS A 90 15.78 11.32 -27.88
CA LYS A 90 15.18 10.00 -27.99
C LYS A 90 16.24 8.94 -27.66
N ARG A 91 16.16 8.32 -26.48
CA ARG A 91 16.96 7.13 -26.16
C ARG A 91 16.35 5.97 -26.95
N ALA A 92 16.89 5.76 -28.16
CA ALA A 92 16.62 4.58 -28.95
C ALA A 92 16.98 3.34 -28.13
N LEU A 93 16.15 2.29 -28.25
CA LEU A 93 16.45 0.98 -27.67
C LEU A 93 17.81 0.51 -28.20
N PRO A 94 18.73 0.05 -27.33
CA PRO A 94 20.06 -0.39 -27.75
C PRO A 94 19.94 -1.55 -28.74
N SER A 95 20.70 -1.47 -29.85
CA SER A 95 20.79 -2.52 -30.87
C SER A 95 21.21 -3.85 -30.24
N ALA A 96 20.85 -4.97 -30.86
CA ALA A 96 21.19 -6.31 -30.36
C ALA A 96 22.70 -6.47 -30.05
N GLU A 97 23.55 -5.78 -30.81
CA GLU A 97 25.01 -5.74 -30.64
C GLU A 97 25.45 -5.07 -29.33
N GLU A 98 24.78 -4.00 -28.90
CA GLU A 98 25.10 -3.26 -27.66
C GLU A 98 24.70 -4.05 -26.39
N ARG A 99 23.71 -4.94 -26.51
CA ARG A 99 23.37 -5.91 -25.45
C ARG A 99 24.40 -7.02 -25.32
N GLU A 100 25.00 -7.46 -26.43
CA GLU A 100 26.05 -8.47 -26.42
C GLU A 100 27.37 -7.92 -25.86
N GLU A 101 27.73 -6.67 -26.17
CA GLU A 101 28.90 -6.02 -25.57
C GLU A 101 28.74 -5.79 -24.07
N ARG A 102 27.56 -5.38 -23.60
CA ARG A 102 27.28 -5.27 -22.16
C ARG A 102 27.38 -6.61 -21.44
N LYS A 103 26.85 -7.69 -22.02
CA LYS A 103 26.98 -9.03 -21.45
C LYS A 103 28.44 -9.50 -21.40
N LYS A 104 29.22 -9.27 -22.46
CA LYS A 104 30.67 -9.58 -22.46
C LYS A 104 31.44 -8.76 -21.44
N LYS A 105 31.07 -7.50 -21.23
CA LYS A 105 31.71 -6.63 -20.22
C LYS A 105 31.37 -7.08 -18.80
N GLU A 106 30.12 -7.45 -18.54
CA GLU A 106 29.64 -7.99 -17.25
C GLU A 106 30.25 -9.38 -16.95
N GLU A 107 30.40 -10.23 -17.97
CA GLU A 107 31.06 -11.53 -17.83
C GLU A 107 32.57 -11.38 -17.58
N ALA A 108 33.23 -10.43 -18.24
CA ALA A 108 34.63 -10.12 -17.97
C ALA A 108 34.84 -9.48 -16.59
N GLU A 109 33.89 -8.70 -16.09
CA GLU A 109 33.92 -8.12 -14.74
C GLU A 109 33.71 -9.20 -13.68
N ARG A 110 32.76 -10.12 -13.89
CA ARG A 110 32.58 -11.30 -13.02
C ARG A 110 33.81 -12.20 -12.98
N LEU A 111 34.46 -12.43 -14.12
CA LEU A 111 35.67 -13.25 -14.17
C LEU A 111 36.81 -12.58 -13.38
N LYS A 112 36.95 -11.25 -13.47
CA LYS A 112 37.92 -10.49 -12.69
C LYS A 112 37.61 -10.53 -11.20
N GLU A 113 36.36 -10.41 -10.81
CA GLU A 113 35.96 -10.50 -9.40
C GLU A 113 36.22 -11.91 -8.83
N GLU A 114 36.02 -12.95 -9.65
CA GLU A 114 36.34 -14.33 -9.29
C GLU A 114 37.86 -14.57 -9.20
N GLU A 115 38.66 -13.97 -10.09
CA GLU A 115 40.13 -13.98 -10.02
C GLU A 115 40.64 -13.21 -8.79
N GLU A 116 40.11 -12.03 -8.50
CA GLU A 116 40.45 -11.23 -7.32
C GLU A 116 40.08 -11.95 -6.03
N ALA A 117 38.93 -12.64 -5.98
CA ALA A 117 38.54 -13.48 -4.85
C ALA A 117 39.50 -14.66 -4.67
N ARG A 118 39.91 -15.30 -5.78
CA ARG A 118 40.86 -16.40 -5.76
C ARG A 118 42.25 -15.94 -5.33
N GLU A 119 42.72 -14.78 -5.79
CA GLU A 119 43.99 -14.18 -5.34
C GLU A 119 43.95 -13.80 -3.87
N ARG A 120 42.82 -13.26 -3.40
CA ARG A 120 42.61 -12.94 -1.99
C ARG A 120 42.64 -14.19 -1.11
N ASP A 121 41.99 -15.27 -1.54
CA ASP A 121 41.98 -16.54 -0.81
C ASP A 121 43.36 -17.21 -0.82
N ILE A 122 44.13 -17.09 -1.91
CA ILE A 122 45.52 -17.58 -1.96
C ILE A 122 46.42 -16.74 -1.04
N ALA A 123 46.25 -15.41 -1.02
CA ALA A 123 47.05 -14.49 -0.21
C ALA A 123 46.72 -14.56 1.29
N LEU A 124 45.45 -14.74 1.65
CA LEU A 124 44.96 -14.78 3.04
C LEU A 124 44.73 -16.20 3.58
N GLY A 125 44.77 -17.22 2.72
CA GLY A 125 44.50 -18.61 3.09
C GLY A 125 45.59 -19.29 3.91
N ASN A 126 46.75 -18.66 4.11
CA ASN A 126 47.79 -19.13 5.01
C ASN A 126 47.67 -18.47 6.41
N PRO A 127 47.08 -19.16 7.40
CA PRO A 127 46.89 -18.62 8.74
C PRO A 127 48.19 -18.47 9.55
N LEU A 128 49.32 -19.04 9.10
CA LEU A 128 50.62 -18.86 9.78
C LEU A 128 51.33 -17.57 9.39
N LEU A 129 51.07 -17.03 8.19
CA LEU A 129 51.72 -15.80 7.70
C LEU A 129 51.00 -14.53 8.17
N ASN A 130 49.70 -14.62 8.47
CA ASN A 130 48.89 -13.53 8.98
C ASN A 130 48.80 -13.64 10.50
N LYS A 131 49.67 -12.92 11.22
CA LYS A 131 49.62 -12.84 12.70
C LYS A 131 48.25 -12.33 13.14
N GLN A 132 47.39 -13.26 13.54
CA GLN A 132 46.12 -12.97 14.20
C GLN A 132 46.46 -12.65 15.66
N ASP A 133 46.30 -11.40 16.08
CA ASP A 133 46.40 -11.04 17.49
C ASP A 133 45.21 -11.66 18.25
N PHE A 134 45.42 -12.82 18.89
CA PHE A 134 44.43 -13.57 19.66
C PHE A 134 44.07 -12.91 21.02
N ASN A 135 43.98 -11.59 21.06
CA ASN A 135 43.39 -10.90 22.19
C ASN A 135 41.85 -11.07 22.09
N MET A 136 41.34 -12.19 22.62
CA MET A 136 39.91 -12.39 22.82
C MET A 136 39.41 -11.33 23.81
N LYS A 137 39.03 -10.16 23.28
CA LYS A 137 38.36 -9.10 24.04
C LYS A 137 37.02 -9.65 24.48
N ARG A 138 36.96 -10.11 25.73
CA ARG A 138 35.71 -10.47 26.41
C ARG A 138 34.75 -9.31 26.24
N ARG A 139 33.72 -9.52 25.42
CA ARG A 139 32.71 -8.49 25.14
C ARG A 139 31.87 -8.35 26.41
N TRP A 140 31.46 -7.14 26.73
CA TRP A 140 30.58 -6.90 27.89
C TRP A 140 29.29 -7.74 27.83
N ASP A 141 28.84 -8.05 26.61
CA ASP A 141 27.70 -8.91 26.31
C ASP A 141 27.96 -10.40 26.50
N ASP A 142 29.19 -10.88 26.70
CA ASP A 142 29.50 -12.31 26.62
C ASP A 142 28.92 -13.10 27.82
N ASP A 143 28.78 -12.45 28.98
CA ASP A 143 28.32 -13.03 30.26
C ASP A 143 26.79 -12.99 30.48
N VAL A 144 26.03 -12.81 29.41
CA VAL A 144 24.56 -12.76 29.48
C VAL A 144 23.97 -14.13 29.15
N VAL A 145 23.16 -14.69 30.05
CA VAL A 145 22.57 -16.04 29.95
C VAL A 145 21.57 -16.22 28.80
N PHE A 146 21.02 -15.13 28.25
CA PHE A 146 20.13 -15.17 27.09
C PHE A 146 20.66 -14.29 25.95
N LYS A 147 20.74 -14.86 24.75
CA LYS A 147 21.17 -14.15 23.54
C LYS A 147 20.06 -14.16 22.50
N ASN A 148 19.96 -13.09 21.70
CA ASN A 148 19.18 -13.05 20.44
C ASN A 148 17.69 -13.47 20.55
N GLN A 149 17.02 -13.16 21.66
CA GLN A 149 15.62 -13.59 21.91
C GLN A 149 14.61 -13.08 20.87
N ALA A 150 14.82 -11.88 20.32
CA ALA A 150 13.94 -11.23 19.34
C ALA A 150 14.38 -11.43 17.88
N ARG A 151 15.38 -12.29 17.64
CA ARG A 151 15.86 -12.53 16.27
C ARG A 151 14.75 -13.21 15.46
N GLY A 152 14.32 -12.55 14.38
CA GLY A 152 13.24 -13.03 13.51
C GLY A 152 11.82 -12.70 13.99
N THR A 153 11.64 -11.80 14.97
CA THR A 153 10.30 -11.29 15.34
C THR A 153 9.88 -10.06 14.55
N GLU A 154 10.69 -9.63 13.57
CA GLU A 154 10.48 -8.38 12.84
C GLU A 154 9.16 -8.33 12.09
N ASP A 155 8.65 -9.46 11.61
CA ASP A 155 7.38 -9.52 10.87
C ASP A 155 6.16 -9.77 11.76
N LYS A 156 6.37 -10.10 13.04
CA LYS A 156 5.29 -10.37 13.99
C LYS A 156 4.56 -9.06 14.31
N GLY A 157 3.32 -8.95 13.82
CA GLY A 157 2.46 -7.76 14.01
C GLY A 157 2.59 -6.68 12.92
N LYS A 158 3.45 -6.88 11.91
CA LYS A 158 3.53 -6.01 10.71
C LYS A 158 2.57 -6.42 9.61
N LYS A 159 2.02 -7.64 9.65
CA LYS A 159 1.05 -8.11 8.67
C LYS A 159 -0.21 -7.25 8.75
N LYS A 160 -0.63 -6.70 7.60
CA LYS A 160 -1.87 -5.94 7.47
C LYS A 160 -3.03 -6.92 7.27
N GLU A 161 -3.41 -7.59 8.34
CA GLU A 161 -4.54 -8.53 8.34
C GLU A 161 -5.79 -7.81 8.85
N PHE A 162 -6.89 -7.94 8.12
CA PHE A 162 -8.21 -7.52 8.60
C PHE A 162 -8.93 -8.72 9.20
N VAL A 163 -9.38 -8.59 10.44
CA VAL A 163 -10.14 -9.61 11.15
C VAL A 163 -11.56 -9.09 11.35
N ASN A 164 -12.55 -9.81 10.80
CA ASN A 164 -13.97 -9.52 11.00
C ASN A 164 -14.46 -10.04 12.37
N ASP A 165 -13.84 -9.55 13.45
CA ASP A 165 -14.17 -9.84 14.84
C ASP A 165 -13.84 -8.60 15.69
N LEU A 166 -14.83 -8.10 16.44
CA LEU A 166 -14.69 -6.88 17.24
C LEU A 166 -13.74 -7.04 18.43
N LEU A 167 -13.54 -8.25 18.96
CA LEU A 167 -12.71 -8.49 20.14
C LEU A 167 -11.31 -9.00 19.78
N ARG A 168 -11.18 -9.67 18.63
CA ARG A 168 -9.90 -10.25 18.19
C ARG A 168 -9.15 -9.41 17.15
N SER A 169 -9.79 -8.38 16.61
CA SER A 169 -9.12 -7.42 15.72
C SER A 169 -7.92 -6.78 16.41
N ASP A 170 -6.86 -6.55 15.62
CA ASP A 170 -5.68 -5.81 16.07
C ASP A 170 -6.03 -4.42 16.60
N PHE A 171 -7.11 -3.81 16.09
CA PHE A 171 -7.63 -2.56 16.63
C PHE A 171 -8.03 -2.71 18.10
N HIS A 172 -8.82 -3.74 18.42
CA HIS A 172 -9.32 -3.95 19.78
C HIS A 172 -8.20 -4.36 20.74
N ARG A 173 -7.27 -5.21 20.30
CA ARG A 173 -6.10 -5.59 21.10
C ARG A 173 -5.24 -4.37 21.46
N ARG A 174 -5.00 -3.48 20.49
CA ARG A 174 -4.27 -2.22 20.71
C ARG A 174 -5.06 -1.25 21.59
N PHE A 175 -6.37 -1.16 21.39
CA PHE A 175 -7.25 -0.34 22.23
C PHE A 175 -7.20 -0.78 23.69
N MET A 176 -7.40 -2.08 23.96
CA MET A 176 -7.35 -2.62 25.32
C MET A 176 -5.97 -2.44 25.95
N SER A 177 -4.89 -2.72 25.23
CA SER A 177 -3.52 -2.48 25.72
C SER A 177 -3.23 -1.01 26.02
N LYS A 178 -3.93 -0.07 25.38
CA LYS A 178 -3.73 1.38 25.57
C LYS A 178 -4.53 1.93 26.75
N TYR A 179 -5.76 1.45 26.94
CA TYR A 179 -6.71 2.03 27.90
C TYR A 179 -6.94 1.18 29.14
N VAL A 180 -6.48 -0.07 29.14
CA VAL A 180 -6.54 -0.99 30.28
C VAL A 180 -5.12 -1.47 30.56
N ARG A 181 -4.64 -1.27 31.79
CA ARG A 181 -3.28 -1.60 32.21
C ARG A 181 -3.24 -2.88 33.03
#